data_AF-A0A698FVK1-F1
#
_entry.id   AF-A0A698FVK1-F1
#
_cell.length_a   1.000
_cell.length_b   1.000
_cell.length_c   1.000
_cell.angle_alpha   90.00
_cell.angle_beta   90.00
_cell.angle_gamma   90.00
#
_symmetry.space_group_name_H-M   'P 1'
#
loop_
_entity.id
_entity.type
_entity.pdbx_description
1 polymer ?
#
loop_
_entity_poly.entity_id
_entity_poly.type
_entity_poly.pdbx_seq_one_letter_code
_entity_poly.pdbx_strand_id
1 'polypeptide(L)'
;MILELYTKNGTFLSLVIEKQSELVLKADKENIVVFYKGFETQIKFNEKFDVLINLVGSIREEANDAMREKQDYCHINLDSLIHDIKLDLE
;
A
#
# COMPACT_ATOMS: atom_id res chain seq x y z
N MET A 1 14.83 -1.65 2.33
CA MET A 1 14.02 -0.87 1.40
C MET A 1 13.13 0.05 2.21
N ILE A 2 12.96 1.30 1.81
CA ILE A 2 11.95 2.19 2.39
C ILE A 2 10.69 2.08 1.55
N LEU A 3 9.59 1.62 2.14
CA LEU A 3 8.26 1.66 1.54
C LEU A 3 7.56 2.93 2.00
N GLU A 4 7.18 3.78 1.06
CA GLU A 4 6.43 5.00 1.33
C GLU A 4 5.09 4.98 0.62
N LEU A 5 4.00 5.05 1.39
CA LEU A 5 2.64 5.18 0.88
C LEU A 5 2.20 6.64 1.03
N TYR A 6 1.87 7.30 -0.07
CA TYR A 6 1.54 8.72 -0.07
C TYR A 6 0.35 9.05 -0.98
N THR A 7 -0.24 10.21 -0.73
CA THR A 7 -1.22 10.87 -1.62
C THR A 7 -0.78 12.30 -1.90
N LYS A 8 -1.54 13.03 -2.70
CA LYS A 8 -1.37 14.48 -2.88
C LYS A 8 -1.42 15.28 -1.56
N ASN A 9 -2.05 14.71 -0.52
CA ASN A 9 -2.17 15.35 0.80
C ASN A 9 -0.97 15.05 1.71
N GLY A 10 0.00 14.24 1.25
CA GLY A 10 1.22 13.91 1.98
C GLY A 10 1.42 12.40 2.20
N THR A 11 2.50 12.08 2.90
CA THR A 11 2.87 10.71 3.28
C THR A 11 1.97 10.19 4.39
N PHE A 12 1.32 9.04 4.14
CA PHE A 12 0.53 8.34 5.14
C PHE A 12 1.37 7.38 5.97
N LEU A 13 2.36 6.74 5.35
CA LEU A 13 3.16 5.72 5.98
C LEU A 13 4.55 5.65 5.34
N SER A 14 5.59 5.60 6.17
CA SER A 14 6.96 5.31 5.74
C SER A 14 7.53 4.20 6.61
N LEU A 15 7.88 3.07 6.00
CA LEU A 15 8.38 1.87 6.69
C LEU A 15 9.75 1.48 6.14
N VAL A 16 10.69 1.23 7.04
CA VAL A 16 11.95 0.57 6.70
C VAL A 16 11.73 -0.93 6.73
N ILE A 17 11.65 -1.56 5.55
CA ILE A 17 11.42 -2.98 5.38
C ILE A 17 12.75 -3.72 5.14
N GLU A 18 13.03 -4.70 6.00
CA GLU A 18 14.13 -5.64 5.84
C GLU A 18 13.74 -6.81 4.93
N LYS A 19 14.72 -7.37 4.20
CA LYS A 19 14.55 -8.39 3.13
C LYS A 19 13.91 -9.73 3.53
N GLN A 20 13.44 -9.88 4.77
CA GLN A 20 12.80 -11.09 5.31
C GLN A 20 11.64 -10.77 6.27
N SER A 21 11.19 -9.51 6.32
CA SER A 21 10.10 -9.13 7.21
C SER A 21 8.74 -9.39 6.60
N GLU A 22 7.80 -9.92 7.38
CA GLU A 22 6.40 -10.01 6.99
C GLU A 22 5.75 -8.61 7.04
N LEU A 23 5.57 -8.01 5.86
CA LEU A 23 4.63 -6.91 5.65
C LEU A 23 3.27 -7.53 5.33
N VAL A 24 2.27 -7.26 6.15
CA VAL A 24 0.88 -7.69 5.88
C VAL A 24 0.01 -6.47 5.64
N LEU A 25 -0.66 -6.46 4.50
CA LEU A 25 -1.63 -5.44 4.11
C LEU A 25 -3.02 -6.09 4.05
N LYS A 26 -4.05 -5.46 4.59
CA LYS A 26 -5.42 -5.99 4.56
C LYS A 26 -6.40 -4.88 4.24
N ALA A 27 -7.38 -5.16 3.37
CA ALA A 27 -8.53 -4.29 3.20
C ALA A 27 -9.58 -4.61 4.26
N ASP A 28 -10.09 -3.57 4.91
CA ASP A 28 -11.30 -3.60 5.72
C ASP A 28 -12.31 -2.61 5.11
N LYS A 29 -13.57 -2.63 5.55
CA LYS A 29 -14.69 -1.93 4.89
C LYS A 29 -14.39 -0.49 4.44
N GLU A 30 -13.64 0.27 5.23
CA GLU A 30 -13.35 1.71 5.01
C GLU A 30 -11.86 2.05 5.16
N ASN A 31 -10.98 1.05 5.28
CA ASN A 31 -9.56 1.29 5.54
C ASN A 31 -8.67 0.17 5.02
N ILE A 32 -7.38 0.49 4.86
CA ILE A 32 -6.32 -0.51 4.73
C ILE A 32 -5.59 -0.60 6.06
N VAL A 33 -5.46 -1.82 6.57
CA VAL A 33 -4.66 -2.14 7.74
C VAL A 33 -3.28 -2.59 7.30
N VAL A 34 -2.24 -1.99 7.88
CA VAL A 34 -0.85 -2.34 7.66
C VAL A 34 -0.28 -2.92 8.94
N PHE A 35 0.25 -4.14 8.87
CA PHE A 35 0.97 -4.78 9.94
C PHE A 35 2.43 -4.98 9.55
N TYR A 36 3.33 -4.58 10.44
CA TYR A 36 4.77 -4.75 10.25
C TYR A 36 5.46 -4.91 11.61
N LYS A 37 6.15 -6.04 11.83
CA LYS A 37 6.92 -6.29 13.08
C LYS A 37 6.13 -6.03 14.38
N GLY A 38 4.86 -6.41 14.42
CA GLY A 38 3.98 -6.19 15.58
C GLY A 38 3.41 -4.78 15.72
N PHE A 39 3.79 -3.85 14.84
CA PHE A 39 3.10 -2.58 14.67
C PHE A 39 1.89 -2.76 13.75
N GLU A 40 0.74 -2.24 14.17
CA GLU A 40 -0.50 -2.16 13.39
C GLU A 40 -0.86 -0.69 13.20
N THR A 41 -1.19 -0.30 11.97
CA THR A 41 -1.77 1.00 11.66
C THR A 41 -2.88 0.88 10.63
N GLN A 42 -3.76 1.87 10.59
CA GLN A 42 -4.90 1.91 9.68
C GLN A 42 -4.87 3.20 8.87
N ILE A 43 -5.00 3.06 7.56
CA ILE A 43 -5.12 4.18 6.62
C ILE A 43 -6.57 4.20 6.14
N LYS A 44 -7.30 5.25 6.51
CA LYS A 44 -8.72 5.39 6.15
C LYS A 44 -8.85 5.94 4.74
N PHE A 45 -9.80 5.38 3.99
CA PHE A 45 -10.12 5.80 2.63
C PHE A 45 -11.63 6.02 2.51
N ASN A 46 -12.02 7.02 1.71
CA ASN A 46 -13.42 7.22 1.35
C ASN A 46 -13.71 6.52 0.01
N GLU A 47 -13.55 5.21 -0.01
CA GLU A 47 -13.66 4.39 -1.22
C GLU A 47 -14.46 3.11 -0.99
N LYS A 48 -14.99 2.52 -2.07
CA LYS A 48 -15.72 1.25 -2.00
C LYS A 48 -14.77 0.11 -1.63
N PHE A 49 -15.29 -0.90 -0.94
CA PHE A 49 -14.49 -2.06 -0.51
C PHE A 49 -13.77 -2.78 -1.66
N ASP A 50 -14.39 -2.91 -2.83
CA ASP A 50 -13.76 -3.53 -4.00
C ASP A 50 -12.53 -2.73 -4.48
N VAL A 51 -12.57 -1.40 -4.41
CA VAL A 51 -11.41 -0.54 -4.70
C VAL A 51 -10.30 -0.79 -3.68
N LEU A 52 -10.64 -0.93 -2.40
CA LEU A 52 -9.67 -1.19 -1.32
C LEU A 52 -8.99 -2.56 -1.45
N ILE A 53 -9.73 -3.60 -1.85
CA ILE A 53 -9.16 -4.93 -2.11
C ILE A 53 -8.12 -4.85 -3.22
N ASN A 54 -8.46 -4.20 -4.34
CA ASN A 54 -7.55 -4.04 -5.47
C ASN A 54 -6.33 -3.20 -5.08
N LEU A 55 -6.53 -2.12 -4.31
CA LEU A 55 -5.45 -1.26 -3.84
C LEU A 55 -4.44 -2.03 -2.98
N VAL A 56 -4.91 -2.91 -2.09
CA VAL A 56 -4.02 -3.80 -1.31
C VAL A 56 -3.22 -4.74 -2.22
N GLY A 57 -3.84 -5.25 -3.29
CA GLY A 57 -3.17 -6.05 -4.31
C GLY A 57 -2.04 -5.28 -4.99
N SER A 58 -2.33 -4.11 -5.53
CA SER A 58 -1.35 -3.26 -6.23
C SER A 58 -0.19 -2.84 -5.33
N ILE A 59 -0.47 -2.43 -4.09
CA ILE A 59 0.59 -2.08 -3.12
C ILE A 59 1.52 -3.28 -2.87
N ARG A 60 0.96 -4.48 -2.72
CA ARG A 60 1.75 -5.70 -2.50
C ARG A 60 2.60 -6.03 -3.73
N GLU A 61 2.04 -5.92 -4.92
CA GLU A 61 2.76 -6.18 -6.17
C GLU A 61 3.95 -5.24 -6.32
N GLU A 62 3.73 -3.93 -6.20
CA GLU A 62 4.80 -2.93 -6.28
C GLU A 62 5.89 -3.12 -5.21
N ALA A 63 5.48 -3.38 -3.96
CA ALA A 63 6.44 -3.62 -2.88
C ALA A 63 7.26 -4.89 -3.12
N ASN A 64 6.63 -5.97 -3.61
CA ASN A 64 7.32 -7.22 -3.91
C ASN A 64 8.27 -7.06 -5.10
N ASP A 65 7.87 -6.32 -6.13
CA ASP A 65 8.68 -6.04 -7.30
C ASP A 65 9.91 -5.20 -6.93
N ALA A 66 9.74 -4.15 -6.14
CA ALA A 66 10.84 -3.35 -5.61
C ALA A 66 11.80 -4.20 -4.76
N MET A 67 11.29 -5.12 -3.93
CA MET A 67 12.13 -6.04 -3.16
C MET A 67 12.90 -7.03 -4.05
N ARG A 68 12.24 -7.60 -5.07
CA ARG A 68 12.84 -8.53 -6.04
C ARG A 68 13.97 -7.85 -6.83
N GLU A 69 13.75 -6.61 -7.23
CA GLU A 69 14.71 -5.77 -7.94
C GLU A 69 15.78 -5.15 -7.03
N LYS A 70 15.70 -5.40 -5.71
CA LYS A 70 16.63 -4.87 -4.69
C LYS A 70 16.68 -3.35 -4.69
N GLN A 71 15.55 -2.68 -4.97
CA GLN A 71 15.44 -1.24 -4.88
C GLN A 71 15.60 -0.78 -3.42
N ASP A 72 16.26 0.36 -3.22
CA ASP A 72 16.42 0.96 -1.90
C ASP A 72 15.13 1.63 -1.42
N TYR A 73 14.28 2.06 -2.34
CA TYR A 73 13.04 2.80 -2.10
C TYR A 73 11.91 2.27 -2.97
N CYS A 74 10.69 2.27 -2.43
CA CYS A 74 9.45 1.96 -3.12
C CYS A 74 8.44 3.05 -2.72
N HIS A 75 8.17 3.99 -3.63
CA HIS A 75 7.27 5.11 -3.39
C HIS A 75 5.96 4.87 -4.15
N ILE A 76 4.88 4.64 -3.42
CA ILE A 76 3.59 4.27 -4.00
C ILE A 76 2.60 5.43 -3.84
N ASN A 77 2.16 5.97 -4.98
CA ASN A 77 1.13 6.99 -5.05
C ASN A 77 -0.26 6.36 -4.98
N LEU A 78 -0.89 6.44 -3.81
CA LEU A 78 -2.20 5.85 -3.56
C LEU A 78 -3.30 6.52 -4.38
N ASP A 79 -3.21 7.84 -4.66
CA ASP A 79 -4.23 8.52 -5.47
C ASP A 79 -4.21 8.02 -6.93
N SER A 80 -3.01 7.76 -7.47
CA SER A 80 -2.85 7.23 -8.82
C SER A 80 -3.40 5.81 -8.91
N LEU A 81 -3.00 4.93 -7.99
CA LEU A 81 -3.50 3.56 -7.97
C LEU A 81 -5.01 3.49 -7.82
N ILE A 82 -5.60 4.30 -6.93
CA ILE A 82 -7.06 4.36 -6.78
C ILE A 82 -7.73 4.82 -8.06
N HIS A 83 -7.15 5.78 -8.78
CA HIS A 83 -7.69 6.24 -10.05
C HIS A 83 -7.69 5.13 -11.10
N ASP A 84 -6.56 4.45 -11.27
CA ASP A 84 -6.41 3.38 -12.27
C ASP A 84 -7.35 2.20 -11.95
N ILE A 85 -7.42 1.78 -10.69
CA ILE A 85 -8.33 0.74 -10.22
C ILE A 85 -9.80 1.09 -10.50
N LYS A 86 -10.19 2.35 -10.34
CA LYS A 86 -11.56 2.77 -10.63
C LYS A 86 -11.88 2.66 -12.12
N LEU A 87 -10.95 3.04 -12.99
CA LEU A 87 -11.11 2.90 -14.44
C LEU A 87 -11.25 1.44 -14.86
N ASP A 88 -10.53 0.52 -14.20
CA ASP A 88 -10.60 -0.91 -14.49
C ASP A 88 -11.89 -1.59 -13.98
N LEU A 89 -12.56 -0.98 -13.00
CA LEU A 89 -13.80 -1.49 -12.39
C LEU A 89 -15.08 -0.91 -13.03
N GLU A 90 -14.95 0.05 -13.94
CA GLU A 90 -16.05 0.66 -14.72
C GLU A 90 -16.36 -0.14 -16.00
#